data_AF-A0A150Y065-F1
#
_entry.id   AF-A0A150Y065-F1
#
_cell.length_a   1.000
_cell.length_b   1.000
_cell.length_c   1.000
_cell.angle_alpha   90.00
_cell.angle_beta   90.00
_cell.angle_gamma   90.00
#
_symmetry.space_group_name_H-M   'P 1'
#
loop_
_entity.id
_entity.type
_entity.pdbx_description
1 polymer ?
#
loop_
_entity_poly.entity_id
_entity_poly.type
_entity_poly.pdbx_seq_one_letter_code
_entity_poly.pdbx_strand_id
1 'polypeptide(L)'
;MKHHHIQRTSLAFFLASIVLEVGIRTDKITSEDHSLTMGISLGLILFAIGMNVSIVKKMGIPKREKNISQALGLLYAVYALIVYAILPV
;
A
#
# COMPACT_ATOMS: atom_id res chain seq x y z
N MET A 1 17.87 -12.23 2.17
CA MET A 1 18.22 -10.80 1.87
C MET A 1 17.31 -10.16 0.81
N LYS A 2 17.01 -10.77 -0.34
CA LYS A 2 16.15 -10.15 -1.39
C LYS A 2 14.72 -9.80 -0.95
N HIS A 3 14.10 -10.54 -0.03
CA HIS A 3 12.71 -10.32 0.40
C HIS A 3 12.53 -9.12 1.32
N HIS A 4 13.53 -8.82 2.15
CA HIS A 4 13.54 -7.61 2.97
C HIS A 4 13.52 -6.33 2.13
N HIS A 5 14.13 -6.34 0.94
CA HIS A 5 14.03 -5.24 -0.01
C HIS A 5 12.60 -5.09 -0.54
N ILE A 6 11.95 -6.19 -0.94
CA ILE A 6 10.56 -6.14 -1.43
C ILE A 6 9.59 -5.64 -0.33
N GLN A 7 9.78 -6.09 0.91
CA GLN A 7 8.99 -5.61 2.07
C GLN A 7 9.22 -4.12 2.36
N ARG A 8 10.47 -3.64 2.27
CA ARG A 8 10.78 -2.21 2.41
C ARG A 8 10.20 -1.38 1.28
N THR A 9 10.29 -1.87 0.04
CA THR A 9 9.72 -1.22 -1.13
C THR A 9 8.20 -1.15 -1.01
N SER A 10 7.53 -2.23 -0.58
CA SER A 10 6.06 -2.21 -0.36
C SER A 10 5.65 -1.24 0.73
N LEU A 11 6.42 -1.14 1.80
CA LEU A 11 6.21 -0.12 2.83
C LEU A 11 6.39 1.30 2.27
N ALA A 12 7.40 1.54 1.44
CA ALA A 12 7.62 2.85 0.82
C ALA A 12 6.45 3.26 -0.09
N PHE A 13 5.93 2.32 -0.91
CA PHE A 13 4.74 2.56 -1.73
C PHE A 13 3.48 2.83 -0.90
N PHE A 14 3.29 2.09 0.18
CA PHE A 14 2.19 2.32 1.11
C PHE A 14 2.28 3.70 1.78
N LEU A 15 3.46 4.10 2.26
CA LEU A 15 3.67 5.42 2.86
C LEU A 15 3.47 6.54 1.84
N ALA A 16 3.94 6.37 0.60
CA ALA A 16 3.70 7.34 -0.47
C ALA A 16 2.20 7.51 -0.77
N SER A 17 1.42 6.41 -0.77
CA SER A 17 -0.04 6.46 -0.88
C SER A 17 -0.66 7.28 0.25
N ILE A 18 -0.28 7.01 1.51
CA ILE A 18 -0.80 7.78 2.66
C ILE A 18 -0.47 9.27 2.53
N VAL A 19 0.76 9.62 2.15
CA VAL A 19 1.19 11.02 2.01
C VAL A 19 0.37 11.74 0.94
N LEU A 20 0.13 11.10 -0.21
CA LEU A 20 -0.71 11.67 -1.25
C LEU A 20 -2.14 11.88 -0.74
N GLU A 21 -2.73 10.87 -0.11
CA GLU A 21 -4.10 10.93 0.37
C GLU A 21 -4.29 11.99 1.47
N VAL A 22 -3.40 12.05 2.46
CA VAL A 22 -3.43 13.07 3.51
C VAL A 22 -3.18 14.46 2.93
N GLY A 23 -2.26 14.57 1.97
CA GLY A 23 -1.99 15.83 1.29
C GLY A 23 -3.20 16.36 0.53
N ILE A 24 -3.97 15.48 -0.11
CA ILE A 24 -5.25 15.80 -0.75
C ILE A 24 -6.29 16.23 0.30
N ARG A 25 -6.54 15.41 1.33
CA ARG A 25 -7.56 15.69 2.36
C ARG A 25 -7.30 16.97 3.17
N THR A 26 -6.05 17.44 3.20
CA THR A 26 -5.66 18.66 3.92
C THR A 26 -5.47 19.87 3.01
N ASP A 27 -5.83 19.77 1.73
CA ASP A 27 -5.61 20.80 0.69
C ASP A 27 -4.14 21.24 0.56
N LYS A 28 -3.18 20.47 1.10
CA LYS A 28 -1.75 20.74 0.99
C LYS A 28 -1.20 20.33 -0.37
N ILE A 29 -1.84 19.37 -1.02
CA ILE A 29 -1.59 18.99 -2.41
C ILE A 29 -2.79 19.47 -3.22
N THR A 30 -2.70 20.70 -3.72
CA THR A 30 -3.62 21.22 -4.72
C THR A 30 -3.30 20.59 -6.06
N SER A 31 -3.94 19.46 -6.36
CA SER A 31 -3.95 18.91 -7.71
C SER A 31 -5.16 19.45 -8.46
N GLU A 32 -4.95 19.92 -9.69
CA GLU A 32 -6.03 20.29 -10.62
C GLU A 32 -6.99 19.12 -10.83
N ASP A 33 -6.51 17.89 -10.70
CA ASP A 33 -7.28 16.67 -10.87
C ASP A 33 -7.18 15.77 -9.62
N HIS A 34 -8.08 16.03 -8.67
CA HIS A 34 -8.24 15.25 -7.44
C HIS A 34 -8.48 13.76 -7.73
N SER A 35 -9.23 13.45 -8.78
CA SER A 35 -9.58 12.08 -9.17
C SER A 35 -8.33 11.31 -9.60
N LEU A 36 -7.48 11.92 -10.43
CA LEU A 36 -6.22 11.32 -10.85
C LEU A 36 -5.30 11.03 -9.66
N THR A 37 -5.18 11.98 -8.74
CA THR A 37 -4.26 11.85 -7.59
C THR A 37 -4.74 10.80 -6.60
N MET A 38 -6.05 10.70 -6.36
CA MET A 38 -6.64 9.59 -5.60
C MET A 38 -6.45 8.24 -6.30
N GLY A 39 -6.60 8.18 -7.61
CA GLY A 39 -6.34 6.99 -8.42
C GLY A 39 -4.88 6.52 -8.32
N ILE A 40 -3.93 7.45 -8.35
CA ILE A 40 -2.50 7.15 -8.13
C ILE A 40 -2.29 6.59 -6.71
N SER A 41 -2.83 7.22 -5.68
CA SER A 41 -2.72 6.71 -4.31
C SER A 41 -3.27 5.29 -4.19
N LEU A 42 -4.45 5.02 -4.75
CA LEU A 42 -5.05 3.69 -4.77
C LEU A 42 -4.17 2.68 -5.53
N GLY A 43 -3.60 3.08 -6.65
CA GLY A 43 -2.66 2.25 -7.41
C GLY A 43 -1.43 1.86 -6.61
N LEU A 44 -0.84 2.82 -5.87
CA LEU A 44 0.34 2.57 -5.04
C LEU A 44 0.06 1.59 -3.90
N ILE A 45 -1.08 1.71 -3.21
CA ILE A 45 -1.44 0.77 -2.13
C ILE A 45 -1.77 -0.63 -2.67
N LEU A 46 -2.48 -0.73 -3.79
CA LEU A 46 -2.75 -2.02 -4.43
C LEU A 46 -1.46 -2.70 -4.91
N PHE A 47 -0.51 -1.92 -5.44
CA PHE A 47 0.81 -2.41 -5.82
C PHE A 47 1.59 -2.92 -4.60
N ALA A 48 1.54 -2.18 -3.47
CA ALA A 48 2.14 -2.60 -2.20
C ALA A 48 1.54 -3.91 -1.67
N ILE A 49 0.22 -4.09 -1.77
CA ILE A 49 -0.47 -5.34 -1.43
C ILE A 49 0.01 -6.47 -2.35
N GLY A 50 0.03 -6.23 -3.67
CA GLY A 50 0.45 -7.22 -4.67
C GLY A 50 1.86 -7.76 -4.43
N MET A 51 2.80 -6.87 -4.08
CA MET A 51 4.17 -7.28 -3.72
C MET A 51 4.20 -8.19 -2.48
N ASN A 52 3.44 -7.87 -1.43
CA ASN A 52 3.35 -8.71 -0.24
C ASN A 52 2.69 -10.07 -0.53
N VAL A 53 1.63 -10.10 -1.33
CA VAL A 53 0.98 -11.35 -1.78
C VAL A 53 1.94 -12.21 -2.61
N SER A 54 2.76 -11.60 -3.46
CA SER A 54 3.78 -12.29 -4.25
C SER A 54 4.80 -13.02 -3.37
N ILE A 55 5.24 -12.40 -2.27
CA ILE A 55 6.09 -13.06 -1.27
C ILE A 55 5.34 -14.23 -0.62
N VAL A 56 4.09 -14.03 -0.20
CA VAL A 56 3.31 -15.07 0.49
C VAL A 56 3.07 -16.32 -0.37
N LYS A 57 2.87 -16.14 -1.67
CA LYS A 57 2.65 -17.24 -2.63
C LYS A 57 3.93 -17.96 -3.04
N LYS A 58 5.11 -17.38 -2.80
CA LYS A 58 6.38 -17.95 -3.25
C LYS A 58 6.82 -19.14 -2.38
N MET A 59 7.06 -20.29 -3.00
CA MET A 59 7.57 -21.49 -2.32
C MET A 59 9.04 -21.31 -1.92
N GLY A 60 9.43 -21.88 -0.77
CA GLY A 60 10.81 -21.83 -0.26
C GLY A 60 11.17 -20.60 0.58
N ILE A 61 10.24 -19.67 0.82
CA ILE A 61 10.48 -18.52 1.70
C ILE A 61 10.34 -18.93 3.18
N PRO A 62 11.23 -18.45 4.07
CA PRO A 62 11.11 -18.69 5.51
C PRO A 62 9.74 -18.27 6.06
N LYS A 63 9.13 -19.10 6.93
CA LYS A 63 7.81 -18.83 7.52
C LYS A 63 7.72 -17.45 8.18
N ARG A 64 8.79 -16.98 8.83
CA ARG A 64 8.83 -15.65 9.46
C ARG A 64 8.63 -14.51 8.44
N GLU A 65 9.36 -14.54 7.33
CA GLU A 65 9.23 -13.52 6.28
C GLU A 65 7.85 -13.57 5.63
N LYS A 66 7.31 -14.78 5.43
CA LYS A 66 5.95 -15.00 4.92
C LYS A 66 4.89 -14.39 5.85
N ASN A 67 5.00 -14.63 7.16
CA ASN A 67 4.06 -14.09 8.15
C ASN A 67 4.10 -12.55 8.20
N ILE A 68 5.30 -11.95 8.11
CA ILE A 68 5.46 -10.49 8.06
C ILE A 68 4.77 -9.92 6.82
N SER A 69 5.02 -10.49 5.64
CA SER A 69 4.36 -10.04 4.41
C SER A 69 2.86 -10.25 4.42
N GLN A 70 2.36 -11.33 5.03
CA GLN A 70 0.93 -11.55 5.20
C GLN A 70 0.30 -10.49 6.11
N ALA A 71 0.94 -10.17 7.23
CA ALA A 71 0.48 -9.13 8.15
C ALA A 71 0.48 -7.74 7.49
N LEU A 72 1.55 -7.38 6.77
CA LEU A 72 1.63 -6.11 6.03
C LEU A 72 0.58 -6.04 4.92
N GLY A 73 0.44 -7.10 4.13
CA GLY A 73 -0.56 -7.16 3.06
C GLY A 73 -1.99 -7.02 3.60
N LEU A 74 -2.30 -7.68 4.72
CA LEU A 74 -3.60 -7.55 5.38
C LEU A 74 -3.82 -6.12 5.91
N LEU A 75 -2.81 -5.54 6.56
CA LEU A 75 -2.89 -4.18 7.10
C LEU A 75 -3.14 -3.15 5.99
N TYR A 76 -2.43 -3.26 4.86
CA TYR A 76 -2.62 -2.39 3.71
C TYR A 76 -4.01 -2.58 3.08
N ALA A 77 -4.50 -3.82 2.99
CA ALA A 77 -5.84 -4.10 2.45
C ALA A 77 -6.94 -3.53 3.35
N VAL A 78 -6.80 -3.65 4.68
CA VAL A 78 -7.72 -3.05 5.65
C VAL A 78 -7.70 -1.52 5.53
N TYR A 79 -6.52 -0.91 5.45
CA TYR A 79 -6.41 0.53 5.24
C TYR A 79 -7.10 0.97 3.95
N ALA A 80 -6.82 0.31 2.82
CA ALA A 80 -7.44 0.63 1.53
C ALA A 80 -8.97 0.50 1.60
N LEU A 81 -9.48 -0.53 2.27
CA LEU A 81 -10.92 -0.72 2.44
C LEU A 81 -11.54 0.41 3.28
N ILE A 82 -10.90 0.80 4.38
CA ILE A 82 -11.38 1.91 5.22
C ILE A 82 -11.43 3.21 4.41
N VAL A 83 -10.33 3.53 3.73
CA VAL A 83 -10.20 4.80 3.00
C VAL A 83 -11.13 4.88 1.80
N TYR A 84 -11.16 3.84 0.96
CA TYR A 84 -11.80 3.93 -0.36
C TYR A 84 -13.22 3.37 -0.39
N ALA A 85 -13.60 2.51 0.55
CA ALA A 85 -14.94 1.92 0.59
C ALA A 85 -15.80 2.43 1.76
N ILE A 86 -15.20 2.72 2.93
CA ILE A 86 -15.97 3.16 4.12
C ILE A 86 -15.99 4.68 4.24
N LEU A 87 -14.85 5.35 4.02
CA LEU A 87 -14.70 6.80 4.14
C LEU A 87 -14.23 7.44 2.81
N PRO A 88 -14.98 7.23 1.71
CA PRO A 88 -14.64 7.85 0.43
C PRO A 88 -14.66 9.37 0.60
N VAL A 89 -13.56 10.02 0.19
CA VAL A 89 -13.41 11.48 0.12
C VAL A 89 -14.15 12.02 -1.08
#